data_AF-A0A4Y7UEE7-F1
#
_entry.id   AF-A0A4Y7UEE7-F1
#
_cell.length_a   1.000
_cell.length_b   1.000
_cell.length_c   1.000
_cell.angle_alpha   90.00
_cell.angle_beta   90.00
_cell.angle_gamma   90.00
#
_symmetry.space_group_name_H-M   'P 1'
#
loop_
_entity.id
_entity.type
_entity.pdbx_description
1 polymer ?
#
loop_
_entity_poly.entity_id
_entity_poly.type
_entity_poly.pdbx_seq_one_letter_code
_entity_poly.pdbx_strand_id
1 'polypeptide(L)'
;MNTKVHCYPKAIILQAVYFKLRFTMSYSDLEEIIKMRGIQVDHSTIQRWVFKFTPMIESQIKKKENRVGVKLADGRNLYKN
;
A
#
# COMPACT_ATOMS: atom_id res chain seq x y z
N MET A 1 -14.74 2.90 -17.12
CA MET A 1 -15.31 2.98 -15.75
C MET A 1 -15.03 4.36 -15.17
N ASN A 2 -16.03 5.23 -15.27
CA ASN A 2 -15.98 6.62 -14.81
C ASN A 2 -16.39 6.63 -13.33
N THR A 3 -15.49 6.98 -12.41
CA THR A 3 -15.81 6.98 -10.97
C THR A 3 -15.39 8.30 -10.35
N LYS A 4 -16.36 9.23 -10.27
CA LYS A 4 -16.31 10.41 -9.40
C LYS A 4 -16.31 10.00 -7.92
N VAL A 5 -15.20 9.44 -7.42
CA VAL A 5 -15.07 9.04 -6.00
C VAL A 5 -13.78 9.55 -5.35
N HIS A 6 -12.78 9.96 -6.13
CA HIS A 6 -11.56 10.61 -5.62
C HIS A 6 -11.21 11.82 -6.48
N CYS A 7 -10.93 12.96 -5.85
CA CYS A 7 -10.50 14.19 -6.54
C CYS A 7 -9.14 14.06 -7.23
N TYR A 8 -8.44 12.94 -7.02
CA TYR A 8 -7.09 12.69 -7.53
C TYR A 8 -7.02 11.37 -8.31
N PRO A 9 -6.15 11.28 -9.34
CA PRO A 9 -5.95 10.05 -10.08
C PRO A 9 -5.52 8.90 -9.16
N LYS A 10 -6.10 7.72 -9.36
CA LYS A 10 -5.78 6.52 -8.55
C LYS A 10 -4.29 6.21 -8.51
N ALA A 11 -3.58 6.43 -9.62
CA ALA A 11 -2.13 6.21 -9.71
C ALA A 11 -1.35 7.05 -8.69
N ILE A 12 -1.76 8.31 -8.47
CA ILE A 12 -1.10 9.22 -7.52
C ILE A 12 -1.33 8.75 -6.08
N ILE A 13 -2.58 8.37 -5.78
CA ILE A 13 -2.96 7.85 -4.46
C ILE A 13 -2.14 6.58 -4.14
N LEU A 14 -2.12 5.62 -5.06
CA LEU A 14 -1.39 4.37 -4.89
C LEU A 14 0.11 4.59 -4.74
N GLN A 15 0.68 5.50 -5.51
CA GLN A 15 2.10 5.82 -5.41
C GLN A 15 2.47 6.45 -4.07
N ALA A 16 1.67 7.40 -3.58
CA ALA A 16 1.90 8.05 -2.29
C ALA A 16 1.86 7.03 -1.14
N VAL A 17 0.87 6.14 -1.15
CA VAL A 17 0.74 5.06 -0.16
C VAL A 17 1.90 4.07 -0.28
N TYR A 18 2.29 3.69 -1.50
CA TYR A 18 3.43 2.80 -1.73
C TYR A 18 4.74 3.38 -1.19
N PHE A 19 5.05 4.64 -1.48
CA PHE A 19 6.25 5.28 -0.95
C PHE A 19 6.24 5.41 0.56
N LYS A 20 5.06 5.69 1.15
CA LYS A 20 4.94 5.72 2.61
C LYS A 20 5.27 4.36 3.23
N LEU A 21 4.72 3.28 2.67
CA LEU A 21 4.91 1.93 3.21
C LEU A 21 6.28 1.33 2.90
N ARG A 22 6.86 1.62 1.74
CA ARG A 22 8.11 0.99 1.26
C ARG A 22 9.38 1.71 1.68
N PHE A 23 9.35 3.03 1.79
CA PHE A 23 10.52 3.89 1.97
C PHE A 23 10.45 4.79 3.20
N THR A 24 9.42 4.65 4.05
CA THR A 24 9.23 5.44 5.28
C THR A 24 9.33 6.96 5.07
N MET A 25 8.96 7.46 3.89
CA MET A 25 9.05 8.89 3.55
C MET A 25 8.18 9.76 4.46
N SER A 26 8.60 11.02 4.67
CA SER A 26 7.77 12.00 5.36
C SER A 26 6.59 12.42 4.46
N TYR A 27 5.54 12.98 5.06
CA TYR A 27 4.40 13.45 4.25
C TYR A 27 4.76 14.68 3.41
N SER A 28 5.69 15.51 3.88
CA SER A 28 6.20 16.67 3.16
C SER A 28 6.99 16.25 1.91
N ASP A 29 7.85 15.23 2.01
CA ASP A 29 8.60 14.70 0.86
C ASP A 29 7.64 14.14 -0.20
N LEU A 30 6.58 13.46 0.23
CA LEU A 30 5.56 12.93 -0.67
C LEU A 30 4.79 14.04 -1.37
N GLU A 31 4.44 15.10 -0.64
CA GLU A 31 3.80 16.30 -1.21
C GLU A 31 4.72 16.93 -2.27
N GLU A 32 6.01 17.09 -1.98
CA GLU A 32 6.97 17.65 -2.93
C GLU A 32 7.12 16.80 -4.20
N ILE A 33 7.20 15.47 -4.06
CA ILE A 33 7.29 14.55 -5.21
C ILE A 33 6.03 14.61 -6.07
N ILE A 34 4.85 14.70 -5.45
CA ILE A 34 3.58 14.81 -6.19
C ILE A 34 3.48 16.19 -6.86
N LYS A 35 3.98 17.23 -6.19
CA LYS A 35 4.08 18.60 -6.71
C LYS A 35 4.99 18.69 -7.93
N MET A 36 6.13 17.99 -7.93
CA MET A 36 7.02 17.89 -9.10
C MET A 36 6.32 17.29 -10.33
N ARG A 37 5.21 16.54 -10.14
CA ARG A 37 4.37 16.00 -11.21
C ARG A 37 3.22 16.92 -11.62
N GLY A 38 3.23 18.17 -11.13
CA GLY A 38 2.22 19.18 -11.45
C GLY A 38 0.92 19.06 -10.65
N ILE A 39 0.88 18.27 -9.59
CA ILE A 39 -0.31 18.06 -8.77
C ILE A 39 -0.06 18.62 -7.38
N GLN A 40 -0.84 19.63 -6.97
CA GLN A 40 -0.80 20.14 -5.61
C GLN A 40 -1.64 19.25 -4.70
N VAL A 41 -1.05 18.69 -3.65
CA VAL A 41 -1.74 17.86 -2.65
C VAL A 41 -1.24 18.25 -1.28
N ASP A 42 -2.15 18.63 -0.38
CA ASP A 42 -1.80 18.91 1.01
C ASP A 42 -1.40 17.63 1.75
N HIS A 43 -0.37 17.70 2.61
CA HIS A 43 0.09 16.61 3.46
C HIS A 43 -1.06 15.88 4.20
N SER A 44 -2.10 16.58 4.65
CA SER A 44 -3.24 15.95 5.34
C SER A 44 -4.08 15.06 4.43
N THR A 45 -4.10 15.35 3.12
CA THR A 45 -4.75 14.52 2.11
C THR A 45 -3.98 13.22 1.91
N ILE A 46 -2.64 13.30 1.86
CA ILE A 46 -1.77 12.13 1.76
C ILE A 46 -1.91 11.26 3.01
N GLN A 47 -1.92 11.87 4.20
CA GLN A 47 -2.14 11.16 5.47
C GLN A 47 -3.48 10.41 5.48
N ARG A 48 -4.56 11.03 4.99
CA ARG A 48 -5.88 10.38 4.87
C ARG A 48 -5.84 9.19 3.92
N TRP A 49 -5.11 9.27 2.80
CA TRP A 49 -4.96 8.12 1.90
C TRP A 49 -4.20 6.98 2.55
N VAL A 50 -3.07 7.27 3.20
CA VAL A 50 -2.29 6.26 3.92
C VAL A 50 -3.15 5.57 4.96
N PHE A 51 -3.82 6.33 5.83
CA PHE A 51 -4.69 5.75 6.85
C PHE A 51 -5.80 4.87 6.25
N LYS A 52 -6.40 5.30 5.14
CA LYS A 52 -7.48 4.56 4.48
C LYS A 52 -7.01 3.27 3.80
N PHE A 53 -5.85 3.28 3.14
CA PHE A 53 -5.43 2.18 2.26
C PHE A 53 -4.44 1.22 2.92
N THR A 54 -3.71 1.63 3.95
CA THR A 54 -2.76 0.77 4.67
C THR A 54 -3.41 -0.53 5.16
N PRO A 55 -4.56 -0.53 5.86
CA PRO A 55 -5.16 -1.78 6.36
C PRO A 55 -5.56 -2.74 5.23
N MET A 56 -6.00 -2.20 4.10
CA MET A 56 -6.32 -3.00 2.93
C MET A 56 -5.08 -3.68 2.37
N ILE A 57 -3.96 -2.97 2.24
CA ILE A 57 -2.69 -3.52 1.74
C ILE A 57 -2.15 -4.58 2.70
N GLU A 58 -2.11 -4.29 3.99
CA GLU A 58 -1.66 -5.22 5.04
C GLU A 58 -2.48 -6.52 5.01
N SER A 59 -3.81 -6.42 4.86
CA SER A 59 -4.67 -7.60 4.77
C SER A 59 -4.33 -8.49 3.56
N GLN A 60 -3.92 -7.90 2.43
CA GLN A 60 -3.53 -8.63 1.23
C GLN A 60 -2.15 -9.28 1.37
N ILE A 61 -1.21 -8.59 2.03
CA ILE A 61 0.11 -9.15 2.36
C ILE A 61 -0.06 -10.37 3.27
N LYS A 62 -0.81 -10.23 4.37
CA LYS A 62 -1.09 -11.33 5.32
C LYS A 62 -1.77 -12.53 4.65
N LYS A 63 -2.73 -12.28 3.74
CA LYS A 63 -3.37 -13.36 2.95
C LYS A 63 -2.36 -14.09 2.06
N LYS A 64 -1.38 -13.39 1.49
CA LYS A 64 -0.32 -14.01 0.68
C LYS A 64 0.65 -14.82 1.53
N GLU A 65 1.05 -14.33 2.69
CA GLU A 65 1.91 -15.06 3.62
C GLU A 65 1.27 -16.36 4.10
N ASN A 66 -0.02 -16.33 4.45
CA ASN A 66 -0.76 -17.54 4.84
C ASN A 66 -0.80 -18.59 3.73
N ARG A 67 -0.85 -18.18 2.44
CA ARG A 67 -0.78 -19.12 1.31
C ARG A 67 0.60 -19.76 1.15
N VAL A 68 1.68 -19.04 1.50
CA VAL A 68 3.04 -19.58 1.44
C VAL A 68 3.31 -20.50 2.64
N GLY A 69 2.86 -20.13 3.84
CA GLY A 69 3.00 -20.95 5.05
C GLY A 69 2.27 -22.30 4.98
N VAL A 70 1.09 -22.35 4.35
CA VAL A 70 0.33 -23.60 4.15
C VAL A 70 1.08 -24.58 3.23
N LYS A 71 1.76 -24.10 2.19
CA LYS A 71 2.57 -24.96 1.30
C LYS A 71 3.79 -25.58 1.99
N LEU A 72 4.34 -24.91 3.00
CA LEU A 72 5.49 -25.41 3.76
C LEU A 72 5.09 -26.36 4.89
N ALA A 73 3.87 -26.24 5.41
CA ALA A 73 3.35 -27.11 6.47
C ALA A 73 2.98 -28.52 5.97
N ASP A 74 2.61 -28.66 4.69
CA ASP A 74 2.22 -29.93 4.06
C ASP A 74 3.40 -30.91 3.84
N GLY A 75 4.64 -30.41 3.82
CA GLY A 75 5.84 -31.22 3.59
C GLY A 75 6.51 -31.83 4.84
N ARG A 76 6.01 -31.57 6.05
CA ARG A 76 6.66 -31.97 7.32
C ARG A 76 6.18 -33.30 7.92
N ASN A 77 5.54 -34.16 7.12
CA ASN A 77 5.02 -35.46 7.56
C ASN A 77 5.66 -36.66 6.83
N LEU A 78 6.92 -36.53 6.38
CA LEU A 78 7.64 -37.58 5.64
C LEU A 78 8.80 -38.25 6.39
N TYR A 79 9.04 -37.91 7.66
CA TYR A 79 10.10 -38.53 8.48
C TYR A 79 9.62 -38.83 9.91
N LYS A 80 8.47 -39.49 10.02
CA LYS A 80 8.06 -40.19 11.26
C LYS A 80 7.79 -41.65 10.93
N ASN A 81 8.85 -42.44 10.95
CA ASN A 81 8.83 -43.87 11.27
C ASN A 81 9.61 -44.03 12.57
#